data_AF-X1RLB5-F1
#
_entry.id   AF-X1RLB5-F1
#
_cell.length_a   1.000
_cell.length_b   1.000
_cell.length_c   1.000
_cell.angle_alpha   90.00
_cell.angle_beta   90.00
_cell.angle_gamma   90.00
#
_symmetry.space_group_name_H-M   'P 1'
#
loop_
_entity.id
_entity.type
_entity.pdbx_description
1 polymer ?
#
loop_
_entity_poly.entity_id
_entity_poly.type
_entity_poly.pdbx_seq_one_letter_code
_entity_poly.pdbx_strand_id
1 'polypeptide(L)'
;MQAIATRAGVSIGAVSNHTRDIPAPARRTQSQKEGPKSQAEVKDTTGAVVAGPYDEETKELANQVKKARLQAELDDISDRKRQRQETEELRIRERKLSVQLEEARTAAGRGDGGSGGQFAELRSEIAELREARHQAE
;
A
#
# COMPACT_ATOMS: atom_id res chain seq x y z
N MET A 1 11.82 -16.09 -22.30
CA MET A 1 11.86 -14.61 -22.32
C MET A 1 10.82 -14.01 -23.27
N GLN A 2 10.71 -14.47 -24.52
CA GLN A 2 9.74 -13.92 -25.49
C GLN A 2 8.27 -14.02 -25.04
N ALA A 3 7.83 -15.16 -24.52
CA ALA A 3 6.45 -15.30 -23.99
C ALA A 3 6.14 -14.36 -22.81
N ILE A 4 7.14 -14.06 -21.97
CA ILE A 4 7.00 -13.13 -20.83
C ILE A 4 6.90 -11.70 -21.36
N ALA A 5 7.74 -11.34 -22.33
CA ALA A 5 7.74 -10.03 -22.98
C ALA A 5 6.39 -9.72 -23.65
N THR A 6 5.85 -10.67 -24.42
CA THR A 6 4.54 -10.52 -25.07
C THR A 6 3.40 -10.38 -24.06
N ARG A 7 3.40 -11.18 -22.99
CA ARG A 7 2.36 -11.12 -21.95
C ARG A 7 2.42 -9.83 -21.14
N ALA A 8 3.61 -9.30 -20.93
CA ALA A 8 3.83 -8.06 -20.19
C ALA A 8 3.78 -6.80 -21.08
N GLY A 9 3.57 -6.95 -22.40
CA GLY A 9 3.50 -5.81 -23.34
C GLY A 9 4.82 -5.04 -23.48
N VAL A 10 5.96 -5.66 -23.16
CA VAL A 10 7.28 -5.02 -23.16
C VAL A 10 8.22 -5.68 -24.16
N SER A 11 9.27 -4.97 -24.57
CA SER A 11 10.27 -5.53 -25.49
C SER A 11 11.11 -6.61 -24.81
N ILE A 12 11.57 -7.59 -25.59
CA ILE A 12 12.43 -8.68 -25.09
C ILE A 12 13.72 -8.12 -24.46
N GLY A 13 14.24 -7.02 -25.00
CA GLY A 13 15.41 -6.33 -24.45
C GLY A 13 15.17 -5.74 -23.05
N ALA A 14 13.97 -5.23 -22.78
CA ALA A 14 13.60 -4.74 -21.45
C ALA A 14 13.56 -5.88 -20.43
N VAL A 15 12.99 -7.03 -20.79
CA VAL A 15 12.97 -8.21 -19.92
C VAL A 15 14.39 -8.76 -19.70
N SER A 16 15.22 -8.76 -20.74
CA SER A 16 16.62 -9.21 -20.63
C SER A 16 17.46 -8.30 -19.72
N ASN A 17 17.35 -6.99 -19.86
CA ASN A 17 18.05 -6.04 -18.99
C ASN A 17 17.57 -6.12 -17.55
N HIS A 18 16.27 -6.27 -17.32
CA HIS A 18 15.71 -6.39 -15.98
C HIS A 18 16.15 -7.68 -15.25
N THR A 19 16.40 -8.75 -16.00
CA THR A 19 16.79 -10.06 -15.43
C THR A 19 18.30 -10.30 -15.42
N ARG A 20 19.09 -9.37 -15.95
CA ARG A 20 20.54 -9.50 -16.12
C ARG A 20 21.29 -9.62 -14.79
N ASP A 21 20.80 -8.91 -13.78
CA ASP A 21 21.40 -8.88 -12.43
C ASP A 21 20.68 -9.80 -11.45
N ILE A 22 19.69 -10.58 -11.92
CA ILE A 22 19.01 -11.56 -11.08
C ILE A 22 19.86 -12.83 -11.12
N PRO A 23 20.51 -13.23 -10.00
CA PRO A 23 21.30 -14.44 -9.97
C PRO A 23 20.41 -15.63 -10.33
N ALA A 24 20.87 -16.46 -11.27
CA ALA A 24 20.15 -17.67 -11.65
C ALA A 24 19.88 -18.50 -10.39
N PRO A 25 18.63 -18.94 -10.14
CA PRO A 25 18.34 -19.73 -8.96
C PRO A 25 19.20 -20.99 -9.01
N ALA A 26 19.93 -21.25 -7.93
CA ALA A 26 20.78 -22.43 -7.80
C ALA A 26 19.97 -23.66 -8.21
N ARG A 27 20.50 -24.45 -9.16
CA ARG A 27 19.91 -25.73 -9.58
C ARG A 27 19.75 -26.61 -8.33
N ARG A 28 18.55 -26.60 -7.76
CA ARG A 28 18.20 -27.47 -6.64
C ARG A 28 18.12 -28.89 -7.18
N THR A 29 19.14 -29.67 -6.88
CA THR A 29 19.08 -31.13 -6.97
C THR A 29 17.84 -31.61 -6.22
N GLN A 30 17.11 -32.54 -6.82
CA GLN A 30 15.94 -33.19 -6.26
C GLN A 30 16.28 -33.75 -4.87
N SER A 31 15.81 -33.07 -3.85
CA SER A 31 15.62 -33.60 -2.52
C SER A 31 14.24 -33.12 -2.13
N GLN A 32 13.30 -34.06 -1.99
CA GLN A 32 11.99 -33.82 -1.42
C GLN A 32 12.20 -33.23 -0.01
N LYS A 33 12.27 -31.91 0.07
CA LYS A 33 11.95 -31.18 1.28
C LYS A 33 10.56 -30.63 1.07
N GLU A 34 9.62 -31.21 1.81
CA GLU A 34 8.27 -30.71 2.02
C GLU A 34 8.33 -29.18 2.06
N GLY A 35 7.76 -28.55 1.03
CA GLY A 35 7.56 -27.11 1.03
C GLY A 35 6.65 -26.75 2.21
N PRO A 36 6.69 -25.49 2.69
CA PRO A 36 5.65 -25.04 3.61
C PRO A 36 4.32 -25.34 2.93
N LYS A 37 3.47 -26.11 3.63
CA LYS A 37 2.19 -26.63 3.14
C LYS A 37 1.55 -25.58 2.24
N SER A 38 1.41 -25.92 0.95
CA SER A 38 0.53 -25.21 0.02
C SER A 38 -0.71 -24.88 0.79
N GLN A 39 -1.06 -23.58 0.87
CA GLN A 39 -2.24 -23.05 1.56
C GLN A 39 -3.32 -24.11 1.49
N ALA A 40 -3.42 -24.89 2.58
CA ALA A 40 -4.55 -25.75 2.77
C ALA A 40 -5.68 -24.75 2.69
N GLU A 41 -6.58 -24.96 1.74
CA GLU A 41 -7.86 -24.28 1.68
C GLU A 41 -8.21 -23.96 3.11
N VAL A 42 -8.15 -22.68 3.45
CA VAL A 42 -8.66 -22.23 4.73
C VAL A 42 -10.11 -22.58 4.58
N LYS A 43 -10.46 -23.81 5.00
CA LYS A 43 -11.84 -24.19 5.21
C LYS A 43 -12.30 -23.09 6.11
N ASP A 44 -13.16 -22.24 5.56
CA ASP A 44 -13.92 -21.27 6.31
C ASP A 44 -14.57 -22.04 7.47
N THR A 45 -13.88 -22.12 8.60
CA THR A 45 -14.43 -22.59 9.86
C THR A 45 -15.46 -21.60 10.37
N THR A 46 -15.69 -20.52 9.62
CA THR A 46 -16.92 -19.70 9.58
C THR A 46 -18.20 -20.55 9.55
N GLY A 47 -18.12 -21.82 9.11
CA GLY A 47 -19.21 -22.81 9.13
C GLY A 47 -19.39 -23.63 10.41
N ALA A 48 -18.67 -23.39 11.50
CA ALA A 48 -19.07 -23.94 12.81
C ALA A 48 -20.21 -23.08 13.38
N VAL A 49 -21.38 -23.14 12.74
CA VAL A 49 -22.64 -22.90 13.45
C VAL A 49 -22.62 -23.87 14.62
N VAL A 50 -22.86 -23.34 15.82
CA VAL A 50 -22.94 -24.11 17.05
C VAL A 50 -24.06 -25.15 16.90
N ALA A 51 -23.73 -26.30 16.31
CA ALA A 51 -24.59 -27.46 16.13
C ALA A 51 -24.45 -28.42 17.33
N GLY A 52 -24.27 -27.85 18.52
CA GLY A 52 -24.45 -28.52 19.81
C GLY A 52 -25.84 -28.21 20.36
N PRO A 53 -26.30 -28.91 21.42
CA PRO A 53 -27.65 -28.81 21.98
C PRO A 53 -27.80 -27.52 22.80
N TYR A 54 -27.61 -26.38 22.16
CA TYR A 54 -27.83 -25.08 22.76
C TYR A 54 -29.23 -24.61 22.38
N ASP A 55 -29.97 -24.08 23.35
CA ASP A 55 -31.26 -23.46 23.13
C ASP A 55 -31.14 -22.36 22.08
N GLU A 56 -32.19 -22.18 21.25
CA GLU A 56 -32.18 -21.24 20.12
C GLU A 56 -31.77 -19.82 20.54
N GLU A 57 -32.15 -19.38 21.73
CA GLU A 57 -31.76 -18.09 22.32
C GLU A 57 -30.24 -17.95 22.48
N THR A 58 -29.54 -19.03 22.84
CA THR A 58 -28.08 -19.03 23.00
C THR A 58 -27.37 -18.96 21.64
N LYS A 59 -27.96 -19.57 20.60
CA LYS A 59 -27.46 -19.47 19.22
C LYS A 59 -27.64 -18.06 18.66
N GLU A 60 -28.80 -17.43 18.91
CA GLU A 60 -29.06 -16.06 18.51
C GLU A 60 -28.10 -15.08 19.18
N LEU A 61 -27.88 -15.21 20.50
CA LEU A 61 -26.94 -14.38 21.22
C LEU A 61 -25.50 -14.56 20.71
N ALA A 62 -25.05 -15.79 20.46
CA ALA A 62 -23.74 -16.06 19.90
C ALA A 62 -23.56 -15.42 18.51
N ASN A 63 -24.60 -15.48 17.67
CA ASN A 63 -24.59 -14.85 16.35
C ASN A 63 -24.58 -13.32 16.44
N GLN A 64 -25.30 -12.72 17.38
CA GLN A 64 -25.27 -11.27 17.63
C GLN A 64 -23.88 -10.81 18.06
N VAL A 65 -23.25 -11.53 19.01
CA VAL A 65 -21.88 -11.24 19.46
C VAL A 65 -20.88 -11.36 18.30
N LYS A 66 -21.02 -12.40 17.47
CA LYS A 66 -20.16 -12.58 16.29
C LYS A 66 -20.33 -11.44 15.27
N LYS A 67 -21.57 -11.02 15.00
CA LYS A 67 -21.85 -9.88 14.12
C LYS A 67 -21.27 -8.58 14.67
N ALA A 68 -21.41 -8.33 15.96
CA ALA A 68 -20.86 -7.12 16.60
C ALA A 68 -19.32 -7.09 16.51
N ARG A 69 -18.66 -8.23 16.73
CA ARG A 69 -17.19 -8.34 16.57
C ARG A 69 -16.76 -8.07 15.13
N LEU A 70 -17.43 -8.69 14.15
CA LEU A 70 -17.13 -8.47 12.74
C LEU A 70 -17.37 -7.02 12.33
N GLN A 71 -18.40 -6.36 12.88
CA GLN A 71 -18.65 -4.95 12.61
C GLN A 71 -17.54 -4.07 13.17
N ALA A 72 -17.09 -4.31 14.40
CA ALA A 72 -15.97 -3.59 14.99
C ALA A 72 -14.68 -3.76 14.16
N GLU A 73 -14.40 -4.97 13.68
CA GLU A 73 -13.25 -5.22 12.80
C GLU A 73 -13.36 -4.48 11.46
N LEU A 74 -14.57 -4.38 10.88
CA LEU A 74 -14.80 -3.62 9.65
C LEU A 74 -14.61 -2.12 9.87
N ASP A 75 -15.08 -1.59 11.00
CA ASP A 75 -14.93 -0.19 11.37
C ASP A 75 -13.43 0.14 11.56
N ASP A 76 -12.67 -0.70 12.26
CA ASP A 76 -11.21 -0.58 12.40
C ASP A 76 -10.46 -0.61 11.05
N ILE A 77 -10.93 -1.41 10.09
CA ILE A 77 -10.37 -1.43 8.73
C ILE A 77 -10.69 -0.11 8.00
N SER A 78 -11.91 0.39 8.14
CA SER A 78 -12.36 1.64 7.54
C SER A 78 -11.53 2.82 8.05
N ASP A 79 -11.30 2.89 9.36
CA ASP A 79 -10.50 3.95 9.99
C ASP A 79 -9.05 3.90 9.53
N ARG A 80 -8.43 2.72 9.50
CA ARG A 80 -7.07 2.56 8.94
C ARG A 80 -7.00 2.94 7.47
N LYS A 81 -8.04 2.65 6.68
CA LYS A 81 -8.10 3.05 5.27
C LYS A 81 -8.17 4.57 5.15
N ARG A 82 -8.98 5.22 5.99
CA ARG A 82 -9.11 6.68 6.03
C ARG A 82 -7.79 7.36 6.40
N GLN A 83 -7.10 6.88 7.44
CA GLN A 83 -5.78 7.40 7.82
C GLN A 83 -4.76 7.29 6.67
N ARG A 84 -4.76 6.16 5.94
CA ARG A 84 -3.90 5.99 4.76
C ARG A 84 -4.26 6.96 3.62
N GLN A 85 -5.54 7.26 3.44
CA GLN A 85 -5.97 8.25 2.44
C GLN A 85 -5.52 9.65 2.84
N GLU A 86 -5.70 10.05 4.09
CA GLU A 86 -5.28 11.36 4.60
C GLU A 86 -3.76 11.56 4.48
N THR A 87 -2.96 10.53 4.81
CA THR A 87 -1.49 10.57 4.63
C THR A 87 -1.08 10.62 3.16
N GLU A 88 -1.75 9.91 2.26
CA GLU A 88 -1.48 9.96 0.83
C GLU A 88 -1.84 11.32 0.23
N GLU A 89 -2.92 11.95 0.68
CA GLU A 89 -3.28 13.32 0.28
C GLU A 89 -2.19 14.33 0.67
N LEU A 90 -1.61 14.21 1.88
CA LEU A 90 -0.49 15.05 2.31
C LEU A 90 0.73 14.84 1.41
N ARG A 91 1.06 13.60 1.02
CA ARG A 91 2.15 13.31 0.07
C ARG A 91 1.92 13.91 -1.30
N ILE A 92 0.69 13.85 -1.81
CA ILE A 92 0.34 14.46 -3.11
C ILE A 92 0.49 15.98 -3.06
N ARG A 93 0.03 16.63 -1.97
CA ARG A 93 0.21 18.08 -1.79
C ARG A 93 1.67 18.47 -1.69
N GLU A 94 2.48 17.76 -0.90
CA GLU A 94 3.92 18.00 -0.80
C GLU A 94 4.60 17.90 -2.18
N ARG A 95 4.26 16.86 -2.95
CA ARG A 95 4.81 16.67 -4.30
C ARG A 95 4.43 17.81 -5.23
N LYS A 96 3.18 18.30 -5.17
CA LYS A 96 2.72 19.43 -5.96
C LYS A 96 3.48 20.72 -5.63
N LEU A 97 3.63 21.04 -4.35
CA LEU A 97 4.38 22.22 -3.92
C LEU A 97 5.87 22.12 -4.26
N SER A 98 6.44 20.92 -4.19
CA SER A 98 7.83 20.67 -4.61
C SER A 98 8.03 20.93 -6.10
N VAL A 99 7.06 20.53 -6.94
CA VAL A 99 7.08 20.85 -8.38
C VAL A 99 6.96 22.36 -8.61
N GLN A 100 6.04 23.03 -7.92
CA GLN A 100 5.90 24.49 -8.03
C GLN A 100 7.17 25.23 -7.59
N LEU A 101 7.86 24.74 -6.57
CA LEU A 101 9.12 25.30 -6.11
C LEU A 101 10.23 25.13 -7.16
N GLU A 102 10.31 23.98 -7.82
CA GLU A 102 11.26 23.76 -8.93
C GLU A 102 10.91 24.63 -10.16
N GLU A 103 9.63 24.73 -10.52
CA GLU A 103 9.15 25.59 -11.60
C GLU A 103 9.49 27.06 -11.33
N ALA A 104 9.21 27.55 -10.11
CA ALA A 104 9.59 28.88 -9.69
C ALA A 104 11.11 29.09 -9.79
N ARG A 105 11.94 28.11 -9.38
CA ARG A 105 13.41 28.19 -9.46
C ARG A 105 13.90 28.35 -10.89
N THR A 106 13.33 27.56 -11.81
CA THR A 106 13.68 27.65 -13.24
C THR A 106 13.23 28.98 -13.86
N ALA A 107 12.11 29.55 -13.42
CA ALA A 107 11.63 30.85 -13.86
C ALA A 107 12.49 32.01 -13.33
N ALA A 108 12.88 31.99 -12.05
CA ALA A 108 13.74 33.02 -11.44
C ALA A 108 15.13 33.09 -12.08
N GLY A 109 15.67 31.95 -12.55
CA GLY A 109 16.93 31.90 -13.30
C GLY A 109 16.90 32.61 -14.67
N ARG A 110 15.72 33.02 -15.16
CA ARG A 110 15.55 33.76 -16.42
C ARG A 110 15.41 35.27 -16.28
N GLY A 111 15.57 35.82 -15.07
CA GLY A 111 15.82 37.26 -14.89
C GLY A 111 14.65 38.09 -14.37
N ASP A 112 13.96 37.61 -13.34
CA ASP A 112 13.04 38.47 -12.58
C ASP A 112 13.39 38.45 -11.08
N GLY A 113 13.75 39.61 -10.54
CA GLY A 113 14.36 39.78 -9.21
C GLY A 113 13.37 39.76 -8.03
N GLY A 114 12.12 39.34 -8.25
CA GLY A 114 11.04 39.46 -7.26
C GLY A 114 10.67 38.20 -6.47
N SER A 115 11.22 37.03 -6.81
CA SER A 115 10.65 35.73 -6.38
C SER A 115 11.10 35.23 -5.00
N GLY A 116 12.02 35.92 -4.31
CA GLY A 116 12.66 35.44 -3.08
C GLY A 116 11.70 35.12 -1.92
N GLY A 117 10.65 35.93 -1.73
CA GLY A 117 9.64 35.73 -0.69
C GLY A 117 8.75 34.51 -0.95
N GLN A 118 8.29 34.34 -2.19
CA GLN A 118 7.47 33.20 -2.61
C GLN A 118 8.22 31.86 -2.46
N PHE A 119 9.54 31.85 -2.65
CA PHE A 119 10.34 30.65 -2.38
C PHE A 119 10.44 30.30 -0.90
N ALA A 120 10.54 31.30 -0.02
CA ALA A 120 10.61 31.07 1.42
C ALA A 120 9.28 30.52 1.93
N GLU A 121 8.17 31.07 1.45
CA GLU A 121 6.81 30.60 1.74
C GLU A 121 6.60 29.15 1.28
N LEU A 122 6.92 28.82 0.03
CA LEU A 122 6.79 27.44 -0.49
C LEU A 122 7.68 26.45 0.27
N ARG A 123 8.87 26.87 0.72
CA ARG A 123 9.73 26.00 1.55
C ARG A 123 9.15 25.78 2.94
N SER A 124 8.58 26.81 3.56
CA SER A 124 7.91 26.69 4.86
C SER A 124 6.73 25.73 4.76
N GLU A 125 5.88 25.91 3.74
CA GLU A 125 4.69 25.08 3.54
C GLU A 125 5.06 23.60 3.28
N ILE A 126 6.13 23.34 2.53
CA ILE A 126 6.66 21.97 2.35
C ILE A 126 7.18 21.40 3.68
N ALA A 127 7.86 22.21 4.50
CA ALA A 127 8.37 21.76 5.80
C ALA A 127 7.22 21.43 6.77
N GLU A 128 6.19 22.29 6.82
CA GLU A 128 4.98 22.09 7.63
C GLU A 128 4.22 20.84 7.18
N LEU A 129 4.09 20.58 5.88
CA LEU A 129 3.46 19.37 5.37
C LEU A 129 4.27 18.10 5.67
N ARG A 130 5.61 18.18 5.64
CA ARG A 130 6.47 17.06 6.04
C ARG A 130 6.33 16.74 7.52
N GLU A 131 6.25 17.77 8.35
CA GLU A 131 6.02 17.63 9.79
C GLU A 131 4.63 17.04 10.06
N ALA A 132 3.59 17.58 9.43
CA ALA A 132 2.23 17.07 9.55
C ALA A 132 2.13 15.60 9.10
N ARG A 133 2.85 15.21 8.03
CA ARG A 133 2.92 13.81 7.60
C ARG A 133 3.66 12.95 8.63
N HIS A 134 4.79 13.40 9.15
CA HIS A 134 5.55 12.66 10.16
C HIS A 134 4.76 12.46 11.46
N GLN A 135 3.88 13.39 11.81
CA GLN A 135 2.97 13.24 12.95
C GLN A 135 1.80 12.28 12.68
N ALA A 136 1.45 12.07 11.41
CA ALA A 136 0.36 11.22 10.97
C ALA A 136 0.77 9.78 10.57
N GLU A 137 2.07 9.53 10.44
CA GLU A 137 2.69 8.20 10.18
C GLU A 137 3.02 7.46 11.48
#